data_AF-A0A2S9VE48-F1
#
_entry.id   AF-A0A2S9VE48-F1
#
_cell.length_a   1.000
_cell.length_b   1.000
_cell.length_c   1.000
_cell.angle_alpha   90.00
_cell.angle_beta   90.00
_cell.angle_gamma   90.00
#
_symmetry.space_group_name_H-M   'P 1'
#
loop_
_entity.id
_entity.type
_entity.pdbx_description
1 polymer ?
#
loop_
_entity_poly.entity_id
_entity_poly.type
_entity_poly.pdbx_seq_one_letter_code
_entity_poly.pdbx_strand_id
1 'polypeptide(L)'
;MSNPAAKVNLERFIAFVDERNKQGDWEDYALPNLLDLNKKMIARECEFDRKRITENSKIKAEYEAVKQDLILKGILIEDTRSGSQKLTTKTESINSSRDKAAMKKAQETAAALEEELFRTKSELDKANKKAMFGLTVVELKRACFR
;
A
#
# COMPACT_ATOMS: atom_id res chain seq x y z
N MET A 1 27.76 4.17 -28.10
CA MET A 1 28.28 4.97 -26.97
C MET A 1 27.84 4.32 -25.67
N SER A 2 28.73 3.63 -24.95
CA SER A 2 28.41 3.08 -23.62
C SER A 2 28.25 4.21 -22.61
N ASN A 3 27.14 4.26 -21.89
CA ASN A 3 26.90 5.24 -20.84
C ASN A 3 27.89 5.00 -19.69
N PRO A 4 28.83 5.93 -19.40
CA PRO A 4 29.87 5.73 -18.37
C PRO A 4 29.27 5.45 -16.99
N ALA A 5 28.10 6.03 -16.68
CA ALA A 5 27.38 5.76 -15.43
C ALA A 5 26.91 4.30 -15.32
N ALA A 6 26.60 3.64 -16.43
CA ALA A 6 26.17 2.24 -16.42
C ALA A 6 27.31 1.28 -16.06
N LYS A 7 28.56 1.65 -16.37
CA LYS A 7 29.75 0.88 -16.00
C LYS A 7 30.05 1.00 -14.51
N VAL A 8 30.03 2.23 -13.99
CA VAL A 8 30.24 2.49 -12.55
C VAL A 8 29.19 1.78 -11.68
N ASN A 9 27.91 1.80 -12.09
CA ASN A 9 26.85 1.10 -11.36
C ASN A 9 27.05 -0.42 -11.33
N LEU A 10 27.59 -0.99 -12.41
CA LEU A 10 27.90 -2.42 -12.46
C LEU A 10 29.07 -2.77 -11.54
N GLU A 11 30.14 -1.97 -11.56
CA GLU A 11 31.29 -2.15 -10.68
C GLU A 11 30.90 -2.07 -9.20
N ARG A 12 30.04 -1.11 -8.84
CA ARG A 12 29.48 -1.00 -7.48
C ARG A 12 28.64 -2.23 -7.09
N PHE A 13 27.82 -2.73 -8.02
CA PHE A 13 27.01 -3.92 -7.75
C PHE A 13 27.87 -5.16 -7.54
N ILE A 14 28.90 -5.37 -8.37
CA ILE A 14 29.83 -6.50 -8.22
C ILE A 14 30.57 -6.40 -6.88
N ALA A 15 31.09 -5.23 -6.53
CA ALA A 15 31.76 -5.04 -5.25
C ALA A 15 30.85 -5.32 -4.05
N PHE A 16 29.58 -4.93 -4.13
CA PHE A 16 28.58 -5.27 -3.11
C PHE A 16 28.35 -6.79 -3.02
N VAL A 17 28.20 -7.48 -4.15
CA VAL A 17 28.01 -8.94 -4.19
C VAL A 17 29.22 -9.66 -3.57
N ASP A 18 30.44 -9.25 -3.93
CA ASP A 18 31.67 -9.85 -3.40
C ASP A 18 31.79 -9.65 -1.89
N GLU A 19 31.44 -8.47 -1.39
CA GLU A 19 31.48 -8.18 0.04
C GLU A 19 30.45 -9.03 0.80
N ARG A 20 29.22 -9.12 0.31
CA ARG A 20 28.16 -9.94 0.95
C ARG A 20 28.44 -11.43 0.85
N ASN A 21 29.08 -11.89 -0.22
CA ASN A 21 29.55 -13.27 -0.32
C ASN A 21 30.61 -13.62 0.74
N LYS A 22 31.41 -12.65 1.19
CA LYS A 22 32.36 -12.85 2.30
C LYS A 22 31.67 -12.79 3.66
N GLN A 23 30.71 -11.89 3.84
CA GLN A 23 30.01 -11.71 5.10
C GLN A 23 28.97 -12.80 5.37
N GLY A 24 28.36 -13.36 4.32
CA GLY A 24 27.36 -14.43 4.42
C GLY A 24 26.01 -13.96 4.96
N ASP A 25 25.74 -12.67 4.95
CA ASP A 25 24.58 -11.98 5.55
C ASP A 25 23.43 -11.78 4.55
N TRP A 26 23.31 -12.66 3.55
CA TRP A 26 22.30 -12.54 2.50
C TRP A 26 20.86 -12.65 3.02
N GLU A 27 20.66 -13.26 4.19
CA GLU A 27 19.35 -13.38 4.86
C GLU A 27 18.74 -12.01 5.19
N ASP A 28 19.58 -11.02 5.57
CA ASP A 28 19.13 -9.65 5.87
C ASP A 28 18.62 -8.91 4.63
N TYR A 29 19.02 -9.37 3.45
CA TYR A 29 18.62 -8.84 2.16
C TYR A 29 17.50 -9.63 1.51
N ALA A 30 17.04 -10.74 2.10
CA ALA A 30 15.91 -11.51 1.60
C ALA A 30 14.59 -10.80 1.92
N LEU A 31 13.61 -10.92 1.02
CA LEU A 31 12.25 -10.51 1.36
C LEU A 31 11.64 -11.51 2.37
N PRO A 32 10.63 -11.09 3.17
CA PRO A 32 9.99 -11.98 4.14
C PRO A 32 9.38 -13.26 3.55
N ASN A 33 9.10 -13.26 2.24
CA ASN A 33 8.60 -14.45 1.53
C ASN A 33 9.71 -15.35 0.98
N LEU A 34 10.98 -14.97 1.12
CA LEU A 34 12.17 -15.68 0.63
C LEU A 34 12.19 -15.97 -0.89
N LEU A 35 11.32 -15.32 -1.68
CA LEU A 35 11.23 -15.57 -3.14
C LEU A 35 12.11 -14.63 -3.97
N ASP A 36 12.55 -13.52 -3.39
CA ASP A 36 13.40 -12.53 -4.05
C ASP A 36 14.17 -11.71 -3.02
N LEU A 37 15.21 -11.01 -3.47
CA LEU A 37 15.95 -10.07 -2.64
C LEU A 37 15.28 -8.70 -2.60
N ASN A 38 15.54 -7.96 -1.52
CA ASN A 38 15.08 -6.60 -1.34
C ASN A 38 15.88 -5.62 -2.22
N LYS A 39 15.44 -5.47 -3.46
CA LYS A 39 16.04 -4.56 -4.46
C LYS A 39 16.17 -3.12 -3.97
N LYS A 40 15.32 -2.65 -3.04
CA LYS A 40 15.43 -1.28 -2.49
C LYS A 40 16.61 -1.16 -1.54
N MET A 41 16.85 -2.16 -0.70
CA MET A 41 17.99 -2.16 0.22
C MET A 41 19.29 -2.27 -0.56
N ILE A 42 19.39 -3.23 -1.48
CA ILE A 42 20.57 -3.40 -2.34
C ILE A 42 20.89 -2.12 -3.13
N ALA A 43 19.89 -1.47 -3.71
CA ALA A 43 20.11 -0.24 -4.46
C ALA A 43 20.61 0.92 -3.58
N ARG A 44 20.22 0.97 -2.30
CA ARG A 44 20.74 1.97 -1.34
C ARG A 44 22.20 1.73 -1.03
N GLU A 45 22.58 0.48 -0.75
CA GLU A 45 23.96 0.08 -0.47
C GLU A 45 24.88 0.33 -1.67
N CYS A 46 24.40 0.01 -2.88
CA CYS A 46 25.14 0.25 -4.12
C CYS A 46 25.08 1.70 -4.62
N GLU A 47 24.41 2.60 -3.89
CA GLU A 47 24.23 4.02 -4.22
C GLU A 47 23.69 4.28 -5.64
N PHE A 48 22.69 3.53 -6.08
CA PHE A 48 22.03 3.76 -7.37
C PHE A 48 20.50 3.61 -7.28
N ASP A 49 19.79 4.00 -8.34
CA ASP A 49 18.33 3.78 -8.41
C ASP A 49 18.00 2.30 -8.60
N ARG A 50 17.04 1.77 -7.83
CA ARG A 50 16.54 0.38 -7.93
C ARG A 50 16.21 -0.05 -9.37
N LYS A 51 15.78 0.88 -10.22
CA LYS A 51 15.46 0.62 -11.63
C LYS A 51 16.67 0.11 -12.40
N ARG A 52 17.89 0.49 -12.02
CA ARG A 52 19.13 0.03 -12.66
C ARG A 52 19.34 -1.48 -12.55
N ILE A 53 18.86 -2.12 -11.48
CA ILE A 53 18.88 -3.59 -11.35
C ILE A 53 18.06 -4.26 -12.47
N THR A 54 16.99 -3.60 -12.93
CA THR A 54 16.06 -4.16 -13.92
C THR A 54 16.35 -3.68 -15.34
N GLU A 55 16.79 -2.42 -15.49
CA GLU A 55 17.04 -1.76 -16.78
C GLU A 55 18.44 -2.06 -17.36
N ASN A 56 19.46 -2.22 -16.51
CA ASN A 56 20.79 -2.56 -16.99
C ASN A 56 20.90 -4.08 -17.13
N SER A 57 20.96 -4.57 -18.38
CA SER A 57 21.02 -6.00 -18.69
C SER A 57 22.17 -6.73 -18.01
N LYS A 58 23.32 -6.06 -17.79
CA LYS A 58 24.47 -6.65 -17.10
C LYS A 58 24.22 -6.84 -15.60
N ILE A 59 23.71 -5.79 -14.93
CA ILE A 59 23.36 -5.86 -13.51
C ILE A 59 22.25 -6.89 -13.31
N LYS A 60 21.28 -6.93 -14.23
CA LYS A 60 20.21 -7.92 -14.20
C LYS A 60 20.75 -9.35 -14.30
N ALA A 61 21.67 -9.62 -15.23
CA ALA A 61 22.26 -10.95 -15.37
C ALA A 61 23.00 -11.37 -14.09
N GLU A 62 23.79 -10.47 -13.51
CA GLU A 62 24.51 -10.72 -12.26
C GLU A 62 23.56 -10.93 -11.07
N TYR A 63 22.50 -10.12 -10.98
CA TYR A 63 21.48 -10.25 -9.96
C TYR A 63 20.75 -11.61 -10.03
N GLU A 64 20.41 -12.08 -11.24
CA GLU A 64 19.80 -13.41 -11.41
C GLU A 64 20.80 -14.53 -11.08
N ALA A 65 22.09 -14.36 -11.37
CA ALA A 65 23.12 -15.33 -11.01
C ALA A 65 23.26 -15.45 -9.48
N VAL A 66 23.35 -14.33 -8.77
CA VAL A 66 23.34 -14.28 -7.30
C VAL A 66 22.08 -14.94 -6.76
N LYS A 67 20.92 -14.63 -7.34
CA LYS A 67 19.66 -15.24 -6.92
C LYS A 67 19.68 -16.76 -7.04
N GLN A 68 20.17 -17.30 -8.15
CA GLN A 68 20.30 -18.74 -8.35
C GLN A 68 21.27 -19.37 -7.33
N ASP A 69 22.41 -18.72 -7.08
CA ASP A 69 23.35 -19.18 -6.05
C ASP A 69 22.72 -19.20 -4.65
N LEU A 70 21.94 -18.18 -4.30
CA LEU A 70 21.22 -18.14 -3.02
C LEU A 70 20.09 -19.17 -2.92
N ILE A 71 19.48 -19.55 -4.04
CA ILE A 71 18.54 -20.68 -4.09
C ILE A 71 19.27 -21.99 -3.83
N LEU A 72 20.43 -22.21 -4.47
CA LEU A 72 21.26 -23.40 -4.27
C LEU A 72 21.78 -23.51 -2.82
N LYS A 73 22.08 -22.38 -2.19
CA LYS A 73 22.45 -22.29 -0.76
C LYS A 73 21.27 -22.48 0.20
N GLY A 74 20.04 -22.53 -0.30
CA GLY A 74 18.82 -22.67 0.51
C GLY A 74 18.39 -21.39 1.23
N ILE A 75 18.99 -20.24 0.91
CA ILE A 75 18.65 -18.93 1.49
C ILE A 75 17.37 -18.38 0.84
N LEU A 76 17.22 -18.58 -0.46
CA LEU A 76 16.01 -18.24 -1.20
C LEU A 76 15.26 -19.50 -1.63
N ILE A 77 13.95 -19.38 -1.74
CA ILE A 77 13.06 -20.42 -2.22
C ILE A 77 12.84 -20.23 -3.72
N GLU A 78 12.94 -21.32 -4.49
CA GLU A 78 12.61 -21.29 -5.91
C GLU A 78 11.12 -20.97 -6.11
N ASP A 79 10.85 -19.90 -6.86
CA ASP A 79 9.48 -19.53 -7.20
C ASP A 79 8.95 -20.39 -8.35
N THR A 80 8.41 -21.55 -7.99
CA THR A 80 7.80 -22.55 -8.90
C THR A 80 6.48 -22.08 -9.53
N ARG A 81 5.98 -20.88 -9.19
CA ARG A 81 4.73 -20.36 -9.75
C ARG A 81 4.91 -20.03 -11.23
N SER A 82 3.95 -20.46 -12.05
CA SER A 82 3.94 -20.16 -13.48
C SER A 82 3.74 -18.66 -13.74
N GLY A 83 4.19 -18.17 -14.90
CA GLY A 83 4.04 -16.75 -15.28
C GLY A 83 2.59 -16.24 -15.17
N SER A 84 1.61 -17.09 -15.45
CA SER A 84 0.18 -16.79 -15.29
C SER A 84 -0.21 -16.60 -13.82
N GLN A 85 0.29 -17.42 -12.91
CA GLN A 85 0.03 -17.28 -11.47
C GLN A 85 0.67 -16.01 -10.88
N LYS A 86 1.83 -15.59 -11.41
CA LYS A 86 2.48 -14.33 -10.98
C LYS A 86 1.64 -13.10 -11.37
N LEU A 87 0.99 -13.14 -12.54
CA LEU A 87 0.11 -12.07 -13.04
C LEU A 87 -1.21 -11.95 -12.26
N THR A 88 -1.83 -13.08 -11.88
CA THR A 88 -3.08 -13.07 -11.10
C THR A 88 -2.86 -12.49 -9.70
N THR A 89 -1.82 -12.96 -8.99
CA THR A 89 -1.49 -12.49 -7.63
C THR A 89 -1.21 -10.97 -7.60
N LYS A 90 -0.54 -10.43 -8.63
CA LYS A 90 -0.30 -8.99 -8.76
C LYS A 90 -1.60 -8.21 -8.93
N THR A 91 -2.53 -8.73 -9.73
CA THR A 91 -3.83 -8.10 -9.99
C THR A 91 -4.71 -8.10 -8.73
N GLU A 92 -4.72 -9.17 -7.95
CA GLU A 92 -5.42 -9.28 -6.67
C GLU A 92 -4.90 -8.28 -5.62
N SER A 93 -3.58 -8.07 -5.56
CA SER A 93 -2.98 -7.09 -4.64
C SER A 93 -3.36 -5.63 -4.97
N ILE A 94 -3.56 -5.32 -6.25
CA ILE A 94 -3.98 -3.99 -6.71
C ILE A 94 -5.46 -3.76 -6.37
N ASN A 95 -6.31 -4.78 -6.56
CA ASN A 95 -7.73 -4.70 -6.24
C ASN A 95 -7.97 -4.50 -4.75
N SER A 96 -7.33 -5.29 -3.89
CA SER A 96 -7.45 -5.15 -2.42
C SER A 96 -7.02 -3.77 -1.89
N SER A 97 -6.06 -3.12 -2.54
CA SER A 97 -5.63 -1.75 -2.19
C SER A 97 -6.69 -0.70 -2.56
N ARG A 98 -7.35 -0.87 -3.72
CA ARG A 98 -8.45 0.00 -4.15
C ARG A 98 -9.70 -0.21 -3.28
N ASP A 99 -9.99 -1.45 -2.92
CA ASP A 99 -11.13 -1.80 -2.08
C ASP A 99 -11.00 -1.20 -0.67
N LYS A 100 -9.79 -1.22 -0.08
CA LYS A 100 -9.53 -0.54 1.19
C LYS A 100 -9.75 0.98 1.11
N ALA A 101 -9.31 1.62 0.03
CA ALA A 101 -9.51 3.06 -0.16
C ALA A 101 -10.99 3.40 -0.36
N ALA A 102 -11.73 2.58 -1.12
CA ALA A 102 -13.17 2.74 -1.33
C ALA A 102 -13.96 2.54 -0.03
N MET A 103 -13.62 1.53 0.77
CA MET A 103 -14.25 1.26 2.07
C MET A 103 -14.04 2.42 3.05
N LYS A 104 -12.82 2.98 3.12
CA LYS A 104 -12.55 4.14 3.99
C LYS A 104 -13.41 5.34 3.58
N LYS A 105 -13.50 5.63 2.27
CA LYS A 105 -14.33 6.72 1.76
C LYS A 105 -15.82 6.49 2.07
N ALA A 106 -16.31 5.26 1.89
CA ALA A 106 -17.69 4.89 2.21
C ALA A 106 -17.99 5.07 3.70
N GLN A 107 -17.06 4.71 4.57
CA GLN A 107 -17.18 4.88 6.03
C GLN A 107 -17.23 6.35 6.43
N GLU A 108 -16.37 7.19 5.86
CA GLU A 108 -16.39 8.64 6.09
C GLU A 108 -17.71 9.28 5.62
N THR A 109 -18.22 8.87 4.45
CA THR A 109 -19.51 9.37 3.95
C THR A 109 -20.70 8.90 4.80
N ALA A 110 -20.66 7.67 5.32
CA ALA A 110 -21.71 7.16 6.18
C ALA A 110 -21.77 7.93 7.50
N ALA A 111 -20.61 8.20 8.12
CA ALA A 111 -20.54 9.00 9.35
C ALA A 111 -21.06 10.43 9.14
N ALA A 112 -20.73 11.07 8.01
CA ALA A 112 -21.23 12.40 7.67
C ALA A 112 -22.76 12.40 7.47
N LEU A 113 -23.30 11.40 6.76
CA LEU A 113 -24.75 11.26 6.55
C LEU A 113 -25.50 10.98 7.86
N GLU A 114 -24.93 10.17 8.77
CA GLU A 114 -25.51 9.93 10.09
C GLU A 114 -25.55 11.22 10.92
N GLU A 115 -24.53 12.07 10.85
CA GLU A 115 -24.51 13.37 11.52
C GLU A 115 -25.58 14.32 10.96
N GLU A 116 -25.72 14.40 9.63
CA GLU A 116 -26.77 15.20 8.99
C GLU A 116 -28.18 14.72 9.36
N LEU A 117 -28.41 13.40 9.39
CA LEU A 117 -29.67 12.80 9.84
C LEU A 117 -29.97 13.12 11.31
N PHE A 118 -28.95 13.10 12.17
CA PHE A 118 -29.13 13.46 13.57
C PHE A 118 -29.50 14.94 13.74
N ARG A 119 -28.81 15.84 13.02
CA ARG A 119 -29.09 17.28 13.03
C ARG A 119 -30.51 17.58 12.56
N THR A 120 -30.91 17.05 11.40
CA THR A 120 -32.25 17.24 10.85
C THR A 120 -33.35 16.69 11.76
N LYS A 121 -33.17 15.50 12.35
CA LYS A 121 -34.13 14.96 13.34
C LYS A 121 -34.25 15.84 14.58
N SER A 122 -33.14 16.40 15.07
CA SER A 122 -33.16 17.31 16.23
C SER A 122 -33.91 18.61 15.91
N GLU A 123 -33.70 19.18 14.71
CA GLU A 123 -34.41 20.37 14.25
C GLU A 123 -35.92 20.13 14.10
N LEU A 124 -36.30 18.98 13.55
CA LEU A 124 -37.70 18.60 13.38
C LEU A 124 -38.40 18.38 14.74
N ASP A 125 -37.73 17.75 15.70
CA ASP A 125 -38.24 17.61 17.07
C ASP A 125 -38.43 18.98 17.75
N LYS A 126 -37.47 19.90 17.60
CA LYS A 126 -37.59 21.28 18.11
C LYS A 126 -38.75 22.03 17.47
N ALA A 127 -38.92 21.90 16.15
CA ALA A 127 -40.01 22.55 15.42
C ALA A 127 -41.38 22.00 15.86
N ASN A 128 -41.51 20.68 15.99
CA ASN A 128 -42.74 20.03 16.47
C ASN A 128 -43.10 20.46 17.90
N LYS A 129 -42.11 20.53 18.80
CA LYS A 129 -42.33 21.03 20.18
C LYS A 129 -42.82 22.48 20.19
N LYS A 130 -42.24 23.35 19.37
CA LYS A 130 -42.70 24.74 19.23
C LYS A 130 -44.13 24.84 18.70
N ALA A 131 -44.48 24.04 17.70
CA ALA A 131 -45.82 24.01 17.14
C ALA A 131 -46.86 23.53 18.18
N MET A 132 -46.55 22.46 18.93
CA MET A 132 -47.38 21.97 20.04
C MET A 132 -47.60 23.03 21.12
N PHE A 133 -46.53 23.73 21.52
CA PHE A 133 -46.65 24.80 22.52
C PHE A 133 -47.47 25.99 21.99
N GLY A 134 -47.33 26.33 20.70
CA GLY A 134 -48.16 27.37 20.07
C GLY A 134 -49.64 27.02 20.05
N LEU A 135 -49.99 25.77 19.71
CA LEU A 135 -51.38 25.30 19.70
C LEU A 135 -52.02 25.33 21.09
N THR A 136 -51.33 24.82 22.10
CA THR A 136 -51.83 24.82 23.49
C THR A 136 -52.06 26.23 24.03
N VAL A 137 -51.17 27.19 23.71
CA VAL A 137 -51.35 28.60 24.10
C VAL A 137 -52.56 29.24 23.41
N VAL A 138 -52.81 28.91 22.13
CA VAL A 138 -53.97 29.40 21.39
C VAL A 138 -55.27 28.81 21.95
N GLU A 139 -55.29 27.53 22.30
CA GLU A 139 -56.44 26.87 22.93
C GLU A 139 -56.74 27.45 24.33
N LEU A 140 -55.73 27.65 25.17
CA LEU A 140 -55.86 28.29 26.49
C LEU A 140 -56.42 29.71 26.39
N LYS A 141 -55.94 30.52 25.44
CA LYS A 141 -56.48 31.87 25.19
C LYS A 141 -57.94 31.84 24.75
N ARG A 142 -58.34 30.87 23.92
CA ARG A 142 -59.75 30.70 23.52
C ARG A 142 -60.65 30.27 24.68
N ALA A 143 -60.12 29.48 25.62
CA ALA A 143 -60.86 29.04 26.81
C ALA A 143 -61.07 30.16 27.85
N CYS A 144 -60.09 31.06 28.03
CA CYS A 144 -60.21 32.18 28.97
C CYS A 144 -61.05 33.38 28.47
N PHE A 145 -61.38 33.43 27.18
CA PHE A 145 -62.20 34.50 26.58
C PHE A 145 -63.64 34.07 26.26
N ARG A 146 -64.09 32.92 26.80
CA ARG A 146 -65.50 32.49 26.84
C ARG A 146 -66.05 32.65 28.26
#